data_AF-A0A935D5U3-F1
#
_entry.id   AF-A0A935D5U3-F1
#
_cell.length_a   1.000
_cell.length_b   1.000
_cell.length_c   1.000
_cell.angle_alpha   90.00
_cell.angle_beta   90.00
_cell.angle_gamma   90.00
#
_symmetry.space_group_name_H-M   'P 1'
#
loop_
_entity.id
_entity.type
_entity.pdbx_description
1 polymer ?
#
loop_
_entity_poly.entity_id
_entity_poly.type
_entity_poly.pdbx_seq_one_letter_code
_entity_poly.pdbx_strand_id
1 'polypeptide(L)'
;MRASKTTAVRALAFLFSIALLLGRVPVAAAGVEPPTDCPPGSTGKASSSFAWCEPSVCLHDANCTPGEVCRPVPLCVEVGTLADAGAAGEQRLAATQRCGPGGACPSTQTCSIKDRCLPKLAAQKLGLLEAPKPASAPSAPSAEPPKKSACGCDVVGRGADAGSVFGLAALGLAAVAARRGRRKPM
;
A
#
# COMPACT_ATOMS: atom_id res chain seq x y z
N MET A 1 -35.88 -72.91 -30.97
CA MET A 1 -36.00 -71.47 -31.28
C MET A 1 -36.07 -70.64 -29.98
N ARG A 2 -34.93 -70.36 -29.35
CA ARG A 2 -34.82 -69.45 -28.18
C ARG A 2 -33.43 -68.83 -28.17
N ALA A 3 -33.21 -67.76 -28.92
CA ALA A 3 -32.00 -66.97 -28.84
C ALA A 3 -32.25 -65.60 -29.48
N SER A 4 -32.74 -64.62 -28.72
CA SER A 4 -32.78 -63.21 -29.21
C SER A 4 -33.16 -62.15 -28.16
N LYS A 5 -32.90 -62.38 -26.85
CA LYS A 5 -33.28 -61.40 -25.81
C LYS A 5 -32.12 -60.78 -25.02
N THR A 6 -30.90 -61.31 -25.14
CA THR A 6 -29.77 -60.92 -24.28
C THR A 6 -28.89 -59.79 -24.83
N THR A 7 -29.05 -59.40 -26.09
CA THR A 7 -28.21 -58.39 -26.76
C THR A 7 -28.70 -56.95 -26.55
N ALA A 8 -30.00 -56.73 -26.34
CA ALA A 8 -30.56 -55.39 -26.20
C ALA A 8 -30.16 -54.68 -24.89
N VAL A 9 -29.92 -55.44 -23.82
CA VAL A 9 -29.63 -54.88 -22.48
C VAL A 9 -28.20 -54.33 -22.39
N ARG A 10 -27.26 -54.87 -23.17
CA ARG A 10 -25.85 -54.43 -23.14
C ARG A 10 -25.61 -53.13 -23.91
N ALA A 11 -26.44 -52.81 -24.91
CA ALA A 11 -26.31 -51.58 -25.69
C ALA A 11 -26.75 -50.33 -24.91
N LEU A 12 -27.79 -50.46 -24.07
CA LEU A 12 -28.29 -49.36 -23.23
C LEU A 12 -27.32 -48.97 -22.10
N ALA A 13 -26.55 -49.92 -21.57
CA ALA A 13 -25.57 -49.64 -20.52
C ALA A 13 -24.38 -48.80 -21.02
N PHE A 14 -23.97 -48.99 -22.28
CA PHE A 14 -22.83 -48.25 -22.86
C PHE A 14 -23.14 -46.77 -23.14
N LEU A 15 -24.37 -46.45 -23.52
CA LEU A 15 -24.78 -45.07 -23.79
C LEU A 15 -24.85 -44.23 -22.50
N PHE A 16 -25.21 -44.85 -21.36
CA PHE A 16 -25.31 -44.14 -20.08
C PHE A 16 -23.93 -43.77 -19.51
N SER A 17 -22.89 -44.58 -19.76
CA SER A 17 -21.52 -44.28 -19.30
C SER A 17 -20.87 -43.10 -20.03
N ILE A 18 -21.22 -42.85 -21.30
CA ILE A 18 -20.66 -41.72 -22.07
C ILE A 18 -21.29 -40.39 -21.63
N ALA A 19 -22.58 -40.39 -21.26
CA ALA A 19 -23.27 -39.19 -20.78
C ALA A 19 -22.71 -38.67 -19.43
N LEU A 20 -22.18 -39.55 -18.58
CA LEU A 20 -21.59 -39.17 -17.29
C LEU A 20 -20.18 -38.56 -17.40
N LEU A 21 -19.47 -38.74 -18.52
CA LEU A 21 -18.13 -38.19 -18.74
C LEU A 21 -18.12 -36.76 -19.30
N LEU A 22 -19.23 -36.30 -19.91
CA LEU A 22 -19.36 -34.94 -20.46
C LEU A 22 -19.88 -33.91 -19.44
N GLY A 23 -20.32 -34.34 -18.26
CA GLY A 23 -20.91 -33.46 -17.24
C GLY A 23 -19.94 -32.77 -16.28
N ARG A 24 -18.62 -32.97 -16.44
CA ARG A 24 -17.59 -32.34 -15.59
C ARG A 24 -16.76 -31.34 -16.37
N VAL A 25 -17.40 -30.31 -16.90
CA VAL A 25 -16.67 -29.07 -17.24
C VAL A 25 -16.28 -28.44 -15.89
N PRO A 26 -14.99 -28.39 -15.53
CA PRO A 26 -14.58 -27.62 -14.37
C PRO A 26 -14.98 -26.17 -14.65
N VAL A 27 -15.99 -25.67 -13.92
CA VAL A 27 -16.23 -24.23 -13.82
C VAL A 27 -14.98 -23.68 -13.15
N ALA A 28 -14.04 -23.19 -13.95
CA ALA A 28 -12.95 -22.38 -13.45
C ALA A 28 -13.60 -21.22 -12.70
N ALA A 29 -13.40 -21.16 -11.38
CA ALA A 29 -13.81 -20.03 -10.59
C ALA A 29 -13.19 -18.79 -11.26
N ALA A 30 -14.02 -17.97 -11.89
CA ALA A 30 -13.58 -16.76 -12.55
C ALA A 30 -13.03 -15.83 -11.46
N GLY A 31 -11.70 -15.78 -11.35
CA GLY A 31 -11.05 -14.76 -10.54
C GLY A 31 -11.39 -13.38 -11.09
N VAL A 32 -11.48 -12.39 -10.22
CA VAL A 32 -11.69 -11.00 -10.64
C VAL A 32 -10.47 -10.56 -11.44
N GLU A 33 -10.69 -9.98 -12.63
CA GLU A 33 -9.61 -9.47 -13.47
C GLU A 33 -9.08 -8.14 -12.90
N PRO A 34 -7.74 -7.88 -12.93
CA PRO A 34 -7.21 -6.60 -12.49
C PRO A 34 -7.78 -5.44 -13.32
N PRO A 35 -8.10 -4.31 -12.68
CA PRO A 35 -8.69 -3.17 -13.38
C PRO A 35 -7.68 -2.59 -14.38
N THR A 36 -8.12 -2.34 -15.60
CA THR A 36 -7.30 -1.74 -16.66
C THR A 36 -7.25 -0.22 -16.59
N ASP A 37 -8.29 0.41 -16.03
CA ASP A 37 -8.48 1.87 -15.97
C ASP A 37 -7.91 2.48 -14.69
N CYS A 38 -6.67 2.12 -14.35
CA CYS A 38 -6.00 2.67 -13.18
C CYS A 38 -5.41 4.06 -13.43
N PRO A 39 -5.46 4.97 -12.43
CA PRO A 39 -4.87 6.29 -12.57
C PRO A 39 -3.35 6.20 -12.80
N PRO A 40 -2.73 7.12 -13.56
CA PRO A 40 -1.30 7.11 -13.82
C PRO A 40 -0.49 7.10 -12.51
N GLY A 41 0.48 6.18 -12.40
CA GLY A 41 1.22 5.96 -11.15
C GLY A 41 0.64 4.87 -10.25
N SER A 42 -0.31 4.08 -10.76
CA SER A 42 -0.84 2.88 -10.09
C SER A 42 -0.97 1.73 -11.08
N THR A 43 -1.05 0.50 -10.57
CA THR A 43 -1.14 -0.72 -11.36
C THR A 43 -2.33 -1.55 -10.90
N GLY A 44 -3.13 -2.05 -11.83
CA GLY A 44 -4.23 -2.96 -11.53
C GLY A 44 -3.72 -4.23 -10.86
N LYS A 45 -4.32 -4.56 -9.71
CA LYS A 45 -4.11 -5.80 -8.97
C LYS A 45 -5.46 -6.45 -8.75
N ALA A 46 -5.44 -7.77 -8.70
CA ALA A 46 -6.59 -8.53 -8.27
C ALA A 46 -6.14 -9.70 -7.40
N SER A 47 -6.99 -10.05 -6.44
CA SER A 47 -6.83 -11.19 -5.53
C SER A 47 -8.19 -11.77 -5.26
N SER A 48 -8.34 -13.08 -5.47
CA SER A 48 -9.55 -13.87 -5.22
C SER A 48 -10.85 -13.23 -5.76
N SER A 49 -11.42 -12.33 -4.97
CA SER A 49 -12.71 -11.66 -5.18
C SER A 49 -12.63 -10.13 -5.26
N PHE A 50 -11.43 -9.54 -5.17
CA PHE A 50 -11.23 -8.10 -5.15
C PHE A 50 -10.23 -7.64 -6.22
N ALA A 51 -10.54 -6.51 -6.83
CA ALA A 51 -9.69 -5.81 -7.78
C ALA A 51 -9.47 -4.36 -7.30
N TRP A 52 -8.24 -3.87 -7.37
CA TRP A 52 -7.88 -2.51 -6.98
C TRP A 52 -6.70 -1.98 -7.78
N CYS A 53 -6.52 -0.66 -7.77
CA CYS A 53 -5.33 -0.03 -8.33
C CYS A 53 -4.31 0.20 -7.22
N GLU A 54 -3.21 -0.54 -7.24
CA GLU A 54 -2.13 -0.39 -6.25
C GLU A 54 -1.20 0.75 -6.67
N PRO A 55 -0.97 1.78 -5.83
CA PRO A 55 -0.07 2.88 -6.16
C PRO A 55 1.39 2.40 -6.15
N SER A 56 2.12 2.62 -7.25
CA SER A 56 3.54 2.28 -7.32
C SER A 56 4.37 3.21 -6.43
N VAL A 57 5.53 2.79 -5.91
CA VAL A 57 6.44 3.68 -5.18
C VAL A 57 7.83 3.50 -5.75
N CYS A 58 8.49 4.62 -6.09
CA CYS A 58 9.84 4.59 -6.60
C CYS A 58 10.70 5.66 -5.92
N LEU A 59 12.00 5.42 -5.91
CA LEU A 59 13.00 6.39 -5.46
C LEU A 59 13.73 6.99 -6.67
N HIS A 60 14.05 6.16 -7.66
CA HIS A 60 14.72 6.56 -8.89
C HIS A 60 14.12 5.83 -10.09
N ASP A 61 14.42 6.30 -11.31
CA ASP A 61 13.91 5.72 -12.56
C ASP A 61 14.28 4.23 -12.70
N ALA A 62 15.39 3.79 -12.09
CA ALA A 62 15.82 2.40 -12.07
C ALA A 62 14.93 1.45 -11.24
N ASN A 63 14.08 1.98 -10.36
CA ASN A 63 13.09 1.20 -9.62
C ASN A 63 11.84 0.89 -10.46
N CYS A 64 11.68 1.55 -11.60
CA CYS A 64 10.53 1.39 -12.49
C CYS A 64 10.85 0.43 -13.62
N THR A 65 9.80 -0.08 -14.28
CA THR A 65 9.98 -0.98 -15.42
C THR A 65 10.56 -0.23 -16.63
N PRO A 66 11.24 -0.93 -17.56
CA PRO A 66 11.75 -0.29 -18.77
C PRO A 66 10.65 0.45 -19.55
N GLY A 67 10.86 1.74 -19.80
CA GLY A 67 9.86 2.61 -20.46
C GLY A 67 9.05 3.47 -19.50
N GLU A 68 9.23 3.30 -18.19
CA GLU A 68 8.68 4.15 -17.16
C GLU A 68 9.73 5.11 -16.58
N VAL A 69 9.24 6.13 -15.87
CA VAL A 69 10.05 7.12 -15.14
C VAL A 69 9.46 7.35 -13.76
N CYS A 70 10.32 7.65 -12.79
CA CYS A 70 9.96 7.90 -11.42
C CYS A 70 9.69 9.40 -11.21
N ARG A 71 8.42 9.78 -11.05
CA ARG A 71 8.02 11.20 -10.91
C ARG A 71 7.01 11.40 -9.79
N PRO A 72 6.99 12.58 -9.15
CA PRO A 72 6.02 12.87 -8.10
C PRO A 72 4.62 12.96 -8.70
N VAL A 73 3.72 12.08 -8.25
CA VAL A 73 2.31 12.11 -8.67
C VAL A 73 1.41 12.03 -7.45
N PRO A 74 0.59 13.08 -7.23
CA PRO A 74 -0.35 13.12 -6.12
C PRO A 74 -1.56 12.25 -6.43
N LEU A 75 -1.76 11.19 -5.65
CA LEU A 75 -2.88 10.26 -5.78
C LEU A 75 -3.72 10.25 -4.50
N CYS A 76 -5.04 10.24 -4.65
CA CYS A 76 -5.97 9.93 -3.59
C CYS A 76 -5.90 8.44 -3.30
N VAL A 77 -5.54 8.12 -2.06
CA VAL A 77 -5.42 6.74 -1.60
C VAL A 77 -6.38 6.48 -0.45
N GLU A 78 -6.89 5.26 -0.42
CA GLU A 78 -7.74 4.72 0.62
C GLU A 78 -7.15 3.42 1.14
N VAL A 79 -7.28 3.17 2.45
CA VAL A 79 -6.91 1.88 3.05
C VAL A 79 -8.15 1.00 3.03
N GLY A 80 -8.22 0.08 2.07
CA GLY A 80 -9.26 -0.94 2.00
C GLY A 80 -8.89 -2.16 2.82
N THR A 81 -9.87 -2.83 3.41
CA THR A 81 -9.66 -4.14 4.06
C THR A 81 -10.17 -5.23 3.12
N LEU A 82 -9.27 -6.06 2.59
CA LEU A 82 -9.66 -7.24 1.83
C LEU A 82 -9.81 -8.40 2.81
N ALA A 83 -11.04 -8.65 3.24
CA ALA A 83 -11.37 -9.86 4.01
C ALA A 83 -12.05 -10.85 3.08
N ASP A 84 -11.40 -11.99 2.83
CA ASP A 84 -12.12 -13.17 2.36
C ASP A 84 -13.00 -13.69 3.51
N ALA A 85 -14.17 -14.26 3.20
CA ALA A 85 -15.12 -14.74 4.20
C ALA A 85 -14.46 -15.72 5.20
N GLY A 86 -14.14 -15.23 6.41
CA GLY A 86 -13.56 -16.01 7.50
C GLY A 86 -12.09 -15.72 7.87
N ALA A 87 -11.41 -14.80 7.19
CA ALA A 87 -10.03 -14.40 7.54
C ALA A 87 -9.96 -12.95 8.04
N ALA A 88 -8.97 -12.67 8.91
CA ALA A 88 -8.63 -11.29 9.26
C ALA A 88 -8.16 -10.58 7.99
N GLY A 89 -8.89 -9.55 7.56
CA GLY A 89 -8.65 -8.92 6.27
C GLY A 89 -7.32 -8.19 6.21
N GLU A 90 -6.62 -8.34 5.09
CA GLU A 90 -5.37 -7.62 4.84
C GLU A 90 -5.70 -6.19 4.42
N GLN A 91 -5.02 -5.23 5.06
CA GLN A 91 -5.14 -3.83 4.68
C GLN A 91 -4.31 -3.56 3.42
N ARG A 92 -4.94 -2.99 2.39
CA ARG A 92 -4.30 -2.63 1.13
C ARG A 92 -4.53 -1.16 0.82
N LEU A 93 -3.52 -0.51 0.26
CA LEU A 93 -3.62 0.85 -0.25
C LEU A 93 -4.16 0.79 -1.68
N ALA A 94 -5.34 1.36 -1.89
CA ALA A 94 -5.95 1.51 -3.20
C ALA A 94 -5.90 2.97 -3.64
N ALA A 95 -5.36 3.23 -4.83
CA ALA A 95 -5.44 4.51 -5.49
C ALA A 95 -6.75 4.61 -6.27
N THR A 96 -7.49 5.69 -6.09
CA THR A 96 -8.80 5.89 -6.73
C THR A 96 -8.71 6.90 -7.86
N GLN A 97 -8.01 8.01 -7.63
CA GLN A 97 -7.87 9.10 -8.58
C GLN A 97 -6.68 10.01 -8.25
N ARG A 98 -6.37 10.97 -9.12
CA ARG A 98 -5.40 12.02 -8.82
C ARG A 98 -5.98 13.01 -7.81
N CYS A 99 -5.11 13.60 -6.99
CA CYS A 99 -5.56 14.69 -6.12
C CYS A 99 -5.98 15.90 -6.96
N GLY A 100 -7.03 16.57 -6.50
CA GLY A 100 -7.49 17.84 -7.04
C GLY A 100 -6.56 19.01 -6.66
N PRO A 101 -6.95 20.24 -7.05
CA PRO A 101 -6.24 21.45 -6.66
C PRO A 101 -6.07 21.54 -5.14
N GLY A 102 -4.88 21.94 -4.68
CA GLY A 102 -4.59 22.03 -3.25
C GLY A 102 -4.44 20.68 -2.53
N GLY A 103 -4.33 19.55 -3.25
CA GLY A 103 -4.21 18.23 -2.63
C GLY A 103 -5.53 17.69 -2.10
N ALA A 104 -6.66 18.14 -2.63
CA ALA A 104 -7.98 17.68 -2.21
C ALA A 104 -8.30 16.28 -2.78
N CYS A 105 -8.98 15.46 -1.98
CA CYS A 105 -9.54 14.18 -2.40
C CYS A 105 -11.02 14.11 -2.01
N PRO A 106 -11.85 13.38 -2.77
CA PRO A 106 -13.23 13.13 -2.38
C PRO A 106 -13.24 12.21 -1.15
N SER A 107 -14.23 12.40 -0.28
CA SER A 107 -14.51 11.52 0.86
C SER A 107 -13.36 11.44 1.89
N THR A 108 -13.22 10.30 2.58
CA THR A 108 -12.23 10.00 3.62
C THR A 108 -10.84 9.65 3.08
N GLN A 109 -10.56 9.94 1.82
CA GLN A 109 -9.31 9.58 1.17
C GLN A 109 -8.21 10.57 1.50
N THR A 110 -6.97 10.09 1.54
CA THR A 110 -5.81 10.93 1.81
C THR A 110 -5.05 11.20 0.52
N CYS A 111 -4.71 12.46 0.25
CA CYS A 111 -3.83 12.79 -0.85
C CYS A 111 -2.39 12.40 -0.51
N SER A 112 -1.84 11.43 -1.24
CA SER A 112 -0.47 10.95 -1.09
C SER A 112 0.39 11.50 -2.21
N ILE A 113 1.20 12.52 -1.88
CA ILE A 113 2.22 13.07 -2.78
C ILE A 113 3.51 12.26 -2.61
N LYS A 114 3.69 11.25 -3.46
CA LYS A 114 4.91 10.42 -3.50
C LYS A 114 5.37 10.25 -4.94
N ASP A 115 6.62 9.81 -5.08
CA ASP A 115 7.19 9.42 -6.36
C ASP A 115 6.61 8.07 -6.82
N ARG A 116 6.08 8.07 -8.04
CA ARG A 116 5.38 6.94 -8.68
C ARG A 116 6.05 6.60 -10.01
N CYS A 117 5.98 5.34 -10.42
CA CYS A 117 6.39 4.91 -11.74
C CYS A 117 5.29 5.25 -12.76
N LEU A 118 5.64 6.01 -13.79
CA LEU A 118 4.73 6.39 -14.86
C LEU A 118 5.31 6.02 -16.21
N PRO A 119 4.47 5.54 -17.16
CA PRO A 119 4.86 5.44 -18.55
C PRO A 119 5.37 6.78 -19.06
N LYS A 120 6.50 6.81 -19.78
CA LYS A 120 7.09 8.06 -20.30
C LYS A 120 6.08 8.94 -21.05
N LEU A 121 5.20 8.33 -21.85
CA LEU A 121 4.14 9.04 -22.57
C LEU A 121 3.11 9.68 -21.62
N ALA A 122 2.76 9.01 -20.52
CA ALA A 122 1.85 9.58 -19.52
C ALA A 122 2.53 10.73 -18.77
N ALA A 123 3.81 10.55 -18.39
CA ALA A 123 4.60 11.61 -17.78
C ALA A 123 4.72 12.83 -18.70
N GLN A 124 4.88 12.64 -20.02
CA GLN A 124 4.92 13.72 -21.01
C GLN A 124 3.61 14.49 -21.06
N LYS A 125 2.47 13.77 -21.17
CA LYS A 125 1.13 14.38 -21.20
C LYS A 125 0.81 15.17 -19.93
N LEU A 126 1.45 14.81 -18.82
CA LEU A 126 1.31 15.49 -17.53
C LEU A 126 2.35 16.61 -17.33
N GLY A 127 3.26 16.85 -18.27
CA GLY A 127 4.32 17.85 -18.15
C GLY A 127 5.40 17.51 -17.10
N LEU A 128 5.57 16.23 -16.77
CA LEU A 128 6.45 15.75 -15.69
C LEU A 128 7.83 15.28 -16.18
N LEU A 129 8.09 15.32 -17.49
CA LEU A 129 9.37 14.87 -18.06
C LEU A 129 10.50 15.92 -17.94
N GLU A 130 10.16 17.21 -17.95
CA GLU A 130 11.14 18.30 -18.08
C GLU A 130 11.58 18.91 -16.75
N ALA A 131 10.91 18.61 -15.64
CA ALA A 131 11.35 19.08 -14.34
C ALA A 131 12.55 18.24 -13.86
N PRO A 132 13.78 18.80 -13.77
CA PRO A 132 14.86 18.13 -13.07
C PRO A 132 14.36 17.85 -11.65
N LYS A 133 14.39 16.56 -11.27
CA LYS A 133 14.06 16.11 -9.93
C LYS A 133 14.84 16.99 -8.94
N PRO A 134 14.20 17.86 -8.12
CA PRO A 134 14.93 18.40 -6.99
C PRO A 134 15.34 17.18 -6.17
N ALA A 135 16.65 16.97 -6.02
CA ALA A 135 17.16 15.92 -5.16
C ALA A 135 16.43 16.07 -3.83
N SER A 136 15.64 15.05 -3.46
CA SER A 136 14.84 15.07 -2.24
C SER A 136 15.77 15.37 -1.08
N ALA A 137 15.77 16.63 -0.64
CA ALA A 137 16.43 17.01 0.59
C ALA A 137 15.71 16.22 1.70
N PRO A 138 16.43 15.59 2.63
CA PRO A 138 15.80 14.96 3.78
C PRO A 138 14.91 16.00 4.43
N SER A 139 13.64 15.64 4.67
CA SER A 139 12.65 16.49 5.31
C SER A 139 13.25 17.08 6.59
N ALA A 140 13.67 18.35 6.52
CA ALA A 140 13.98 19.11 7.70
C ALA A 140 12.67 19.28 8.48
N PRO A 141 12.66 19.05 9.81
CA PRO A 141 11.46 19.29 10.60
C PRO A 141 11.05 20.75 10.42
N SER A 142 9.79 20.97 10.05
CA SER A 142 9.16 22.29 10.01
C SER A 142 9.40 22.99 11.34
N ALA A 143 10.24 24.03 11.31
CA ALA A 143 10.33 24.99 12.39
C ALA A 143 9.01 25.76 12.47
N GLU A 144 8.28 25.56 13.56
CA GLU A 144 7.16 26.38 13.97
C GLU A 144 7.54 27.88 13.95
N PRO A 145 6.66 28.78 13.47
CA PRO A 145 6.89 30.21 13.60
C PRO A 145 6.77 30.64 15.08
N PRO A 146 7.72 31.42 15.63
CA PRO A 146 7.58 31.95 16.97
C PRO A 146 6.42 32.96 17.01
N LYS A 147 5.36 32.60 17.74
CA LYS A 147 4.28 33.53 18.11
C LYS A 147 4.86 34.62 19.01
N LYS A 148 5.02 35.82 18.45
CA LYS A 148 5.25 37.04 19.23
C LYS A 148 3.94 37.46 19.88
N SER A 149 3.66 37.01 21.09
CA SER A 149 2.65 37.62 21.96
C SER A 149 3.32 38.66 22.83
N ALA A 150 3.33 39.91 22.35
CA ALA A 150 3.52 41.07 23.18
C ALA A 150 2.24 41.29 24.01
N CYS A 151 2.25 40.81 25.25
CA CYS A 151 1.40 41.33 26.32
C CYS A 151 2.32 41.55 27.52
N GLY A 152 2.73 42.80 27.70
CA GLY A 152 3.46 43.23 28.88
C GLY A 152 2.57 43.16 30.10
N CYS A 153 3.11 42.59 31.17
CA CYS A 153 2.87 43.05 32.53
C CYS A 153 4.22 43.07 33.25
N ASP A 154 4.66 44.30 33.49
CA ASP A 154 5.75 44.74 34.34
C ASP A 154 5.73 44.02 35.70
N VAL A 155 6.85 43.40 36.09
CA VAL A 155 7.10 43.07 37.50
C VAL A 155 8.32 43.86 37.93
N VAL A 156 8.03 45.01 38.54
CA VAL A 156 8.99 45.90 39.17
C VAL A 156 9.57 45.21 40.41
N GLY A 157 10.89 44.99 40.37
CA GLY A 157 11.75 44.96 41.54
C GLY A 157 12.02 43.58 42.16
N ARG A 158 13.30 43.19 42.19
CA ARG A 158 14.11 43.08 43.43
C ARG A 158 15.37 42.23 43.21
N GLY A 159 16.54 42.85 43.40
CA GLY A 159 17.86 42.25 43.70
C GLY A 159 18.50 41.49 42.52
N ALA A 160 19.55 41.99 41.86
CA ALA A 160 20.94 41.97 42.35
C ALA A 160 21.27 40.65 43.06
N ASP A 161 22.01 39.75 42.39
CA ASP A 161 23.22 39.15 42.97
C ASP A 161 24.03 38.35 41.93
N ALA A 162 25.33 38.58 41.99
CA ALA A 162 26.37 37.87 41.30
C ALA A 162 26.77 36.61 42.09
N GLY A 163 27.29 35.58 41.40
CA GLY A 163 27.87 34.36 42.02
C GLY A 163 27.20 33.11 41.47
N SER A 164 27.88 32.30 40.66
CA SER A 164 28.74 31.19 41.09
C SER A 164 28.01 30.19 41.99
N VAL A 165 27.88 28.93 41.53
CA VAL A 165 28.25 27.68 42.26
C VAL A 165 27.63 26.45 41.55
N PHE A 166 28.52 25.49 41.28
CA PHE A 166 28.38 24.04 41.09
C PHE A 166 27.04 23.36 41.45
N GLY A 167 26.66 22.36 40.64
CA GLY A 167 25.60 21.39 40.97
C GLY A 167 25.74 20.06 40.24
N LEU A 168 26.60 19.18 40.77
CA LEU A 168 26.59 17.74 40.54
C LEU A 168 25.24 17.13 40.95
N ALA A 169 24.65 16.28 40.11
CA ALA A 169 23.69 15.28 40.57
C ALA A 169 23.82 14.01 39.70
N ALA A 170 24.51 13.03 40.29
CA ALA A 170 24.50 11.62 39.92
C ALA A 170 23.25 10.90 40.50
N LEU A 171 23.06 9.65 40.09
CA LEU A 171 22.11 8.60 40.55
C LEU A 171 20.83 8.47 39.70
N GLY A 172 20.42 7.30 39.21
CA GLY A 172 20.80 5.95 39.63
C GLY A 172 20.42 4.82 38.65
N LEU A 173 20.94 3.64 39.02
CA LEU A 173 20.90 2.33 38.36
C LEU A 173 19.54 1.62 38.39
N ALA A 174 19.29 0.76 37.40
CA ALA A 174 18.87 -0.66 37.56
C ALA A 174 18.76 -1.31 36.16
N ALA A 175 19.70 -2.14 35.70
CA ALA A 175 19.80 -3.58 35.96
C ALA A 175 18.61 -4.42 35.43
N VAL A 176 18.68 -4.89 34.18
CA VAL A 176 18.06 -6.16 33.75
C VAL A 176 19.06 -6.91 32.87
N ALA A 177 19.88 -7.73 33.52
CA ALA A 177 20.64 -8.80 32.89
C ALA A 177 20.08 -10.15 33.37
N ALA A 178 20.20 -11.15 32.50
CA ALA A 178 20.03 -12.59 32.71
C ALA A 178 18.65 -13.20 32.39
N ARG A 179 18.60 -13.88 31.24
CA ARG A 179 18.39 -15.35 31.08
C ARG A 179 18.61 -15.68 29.58
N ARG A 180 19.83 -15.98 29.15
CA ARG A 180 20.38 -17.35 28.99
C ARG A 180 19.33 -18.42 28.65
N GLY A 181 19.40 -18.93 27.42
CA GLY A 181 18.72 -20.14 26.97
C GLY A 181 19.33 -20.70 25.68
N ARG A 182 20.45 -21.41 25.81
CA ARG A 182 21.09 -22.27 24.78
C ARG A 182 20.11 -23.31 24.21
N ARG A 183 20.26 -23.64 22.92
CA ARG A 183 20.32 -25.00 22.27
C ARG A 183 20.02 -24.83 20.77
N LYS A 184 20.62 -25.50 19.78
CA LYS A 184 21.83 -26.29 19.50
C LYS A 184 21.66 -26.64 17.99
N PRO A 185 22.68 -26.56 17.11
CA PRO A 185 22.54 -27.06 15.74
C PRO A 185 22.91 -28.56 15.66
N MET A 186 22.12 -29.31 14.90
CA MET A 186 22.52 -30.50 14.16
C MET A 186 22.20 -30.24 12.71
#